data_AF-A0A160P860-F1
#
_entry.id   AF-A0A160P860-F1
#
_cell.length_a   1.000
_cell.length_b   1.000
_cell.length_c   1.000
_cell.angle_alpha   90.00
_cell.angle_beta   90.00
_cell.angle_gamma   90.00
#
_symmetry.space_group_name_H-M   'P 1'
#
loop_
_entity.id
_entity.type
_entity.pdbx_description
1 polymer ?
#
loop_
_entity_poly.entity_id
_entity_poly.type
_entity_poly.pdbx_seq_one_letter_code
_entity_poly.pdbx_strand_id
1 'polypeptide(L)'
;MTLLGDAAHLMPPLGAGANLAMLDGAELAESLAAGPGEPDEIVRAFEERMWARAGTWAKITEAGLERLVSPDPAEALAFFDEVQPS
;
A
#
# COMPACT_ATOMS: atom_id res chain seq x y z
N MET A 1 5.69 -2.13 19.99
CA MET A 1 5.28 -0.86 19.33
C MET A 1 5.38 -1.08 17.83
N THR A 2 4.44 -0.57 17.03
CA THR A 2 4.47 -0.65 15.56
C THR A 2 3.87 0.60 14.92
N LEU A 3 3.99 0.74 13.59
CA LEU A 3 3.49 1.86 12.77
C LEU A 3 2.47 1.36 11.76
N LEU A 4 1.62 2.26 11.24
CA LEU A 4 0.59 1.98 10.25
C LEU A 4 0.33 3.19 9.35
N GLY A 5 -0.23 2.95 8.16
CA GLY A 5 -0.51 4.00 7.18
C GLY A 5 0.74 4.79 6.76
N ASP A 6 0.59 6.09 6.53
CA ASP A 6 1.69 6.97 6.09
C ASP A 6 2.90 6.96 7.03
N ALA A 7 2.71 6.66 8.32
CA ALA A 7 3.81 6.52 9.27
C ALA A 7 4.66 5.26 8.99
N ALA A 8 4.06 4.21 8.43
CA ALA A 8 4.74 2.96 8.08
C ALA A 8 5.23 2.92 6.63
N HIS A 9 4.47 3.50 5.69
CA HIS A 9 4.71 3.32 4.25
C HIS A 9 4.21 4.48 3.39
N LEU A 10 4.68 5.70 3.67
CA LEU A 10 4.41 6.86 2.81
C LEU A 10 4.74 6.57 1.33
N MET A 11 3.80 6.89 0.43
CA MET A 11 3.91 6.62 -1.01
C MET A 11 3.17 7.69 -1.85
N PRO A 12 3.38 7.75 -3.18
CA PRO A 12 2.69 8.70 -4.06
C PRO A 12 1.15 8.68 -3.93
N PRO A 13 0.48 9.85 -4.03
CA PRO A 13 -0.94 10.00 -3.69
C PRO A 13 -1.87 9.56 -4.84
N LEU A 14 -1.75 8.31 -5.31
CA LEU A 14 -2.57 7.75 -6.41
C LEU A 14 -3.72 6.86 -5.89
N GLY A 15 -4.38 7.28 -4.81
CA GLY A 15 -5.60 6.65 -4.30
C GLY A 15 -5.44 5.39 -3.44
N ALA A 16 -4.21 4.92 -3.21
CA ALA A 16 -3.95 3.73 -2.40
C ALA A 16 -3.85 4.02 -0.88
N GLY A 17 -3.22 5.13 -0.50
CA GLY A 17 -2.75 5.37 0.89
C GLY A 17 -3.83 5.23 1.97
N ALA A 18 -4.95 5.95 1.85
CA ALA A 18 -6.02 5.90 2.85
C ALA A 18 -6.64 4.50 2.99
N ASN A 19 -6.84 3.80 1.88
CA ASN A 19 -7.38 2.43 1.88
C ASN A 19 -6.40 1.46 2.57
N LEU A 20 -5.10 1.61 2.32
CA LEU A 20 -4.07 0.79 2.96
C LEU A 20 -3.97 1.07 4.45
N ALA A 21 -4.00 2.33 4.87
CA ALA A 21 -3.98 2.70 6.28
C ALA A 21 -5.18 2.12 7.05
N MET A 22 -6.38 2.14 6.44
CA MET A 22 -7.57 1.52 7.02
C MET A 22 -7.44 0.00 7.12
N LEU A 23 -6.90 -0.65 6.09
CA LEU A 23 -6.66 -2.09 6.08
C LEU A 23 -5.64 -2.50 7.15
N ASP A 24 -4.55 -1.75 7.30
CA ASP A 24 -3.54 -1.98 8.33
C ASP A 24 -4.15 -1.99 9.73
N GLY A 25 -4.97 -0.97 10.02
CA GLY A 25 -5.67 -0.85 11.30
C GLY A 25 -6.61 -2.04 11.57
N ALA A 26 -7.36 -2.47 10.55
CA ALA A 26 -8.28 -3.60 10.66
C ALA A 26 -7.52 -4.92 10.90
N GLU A 27 -6.49 -5.22 10.10
CA GLU A 27 -5.71 -6.45 10.20
C GLU A 27 -4.96 -6.55 11.53
N LEU A 28 -4.37 -5.45 12.01
CA LEU A 28 -3.67 -5.42 13.29
C LEU A 28 -4.65 -5.63 14.45
N ALA A 29 -5.80 -4.95 14.43
CA ALA A 29 -6.83 -5.10 15.46
C ALA A 29 -7.38 -6.53 15.52
N GLU A 30 -7.68 -7.13 14.35
CA GLU A 30 -8.14 -8.51 14.25
C GLU A 30 -7.07 -9.49 14.77
N SER A 31 -5.81 -9.30 14.38
CA SER A 31 -4.71 -10.19 14.80
C SER A 31 -4.48 -10.13 16.31
N LEU A 32 -4.60 -8.95 16.92
CA LEU A 32 -4.49 -8.77 18.38
C LEU A 32 -5.70 -9.33 19.15
N ALA A 33 -6.90 -9.29 18.55
CA ALA A 33 -8.12 -9.80 19.19
C ALA A 33 -8.25 -11.33 19.16
N ALA A 34 -7.55 -12.02 18.25
CA ALA A 34 -7.74 -13.43 17.94
C ALA A 34 -7.26 -14.44 19.02
N GLY A 35 -6.50 -14.04 20.05
CA GLY A 35 -6.13 -14.96 21.14
C GLY A 35 -4.88 -14.59 21.94
N PRO A 36 -4.45 -15.44 22.89
CA PRO A 36 -3.42 -15.13 23.89
C PRO A 36 -1.97 -15.20 23.36
N GLY A 37 -1.74 -14.92 22.08
CA GLY A 37 -0.39 -14.92 21.52
C GLY A 37 0.46 -13.78 22.11
N GLU A 38 1.78 -13.95 22.09
CA GLU A 38 2.71 -12.90 22.49
C GLU A 38 2.55 -11.68 21.55
N PRO A 39 2.27 -10.46 22.08
CA PRO A 39 1.98 -9.30 21.26
C PRO A 39 3.07 -9.00 20.21
N ASP A 40 4.33 -9.19 20.55
CA ASP A 40 5.45 -8.95 19.63
C ASP A 40 5.49 -9.94 18.46
N GLU A 41 5.05 -11.19 18.66
CA GLU A 41 4.97 -12.18 17.59
C GLU A 41 3.80 -11.88 16.65
N ILE A 42 2.65 -11.49 17.21
CA ILE A 42 1.47 -11.07 16.45
C ILE A 42 1.79 -9.86 15.59
N VAL A 43 2.42 -8.84 16.19
CA VAL A 43 2.83 -7.62 15.50
C VAL A 43 3.81 -7.94 14.37
N ARG A 44 4.80 -8.81 14.60
CA ARG A 44 5.76 -9.22 13.56
C ARG A 44 5.06 -9.89 12.36
N ALA A 45 4.12 -10.80 12.61
CA ALA A 45 3.36 -11.46 11.55
C ALA A 45 2.41 -10.51 10.79
N PHE A 46 1.92 -9.46 11.45
CA PHE A 46 1.21 -8.36 10.79
C PHE A 46 2.16 -7.52 9.92
N GLU A 47 3.32 -7.12 10.45
CA GLU A 47 4.30 -6.28 9.74
C GLU A 47 4.79 -6.94 8.45
N GLU A 48 5.07 -8.25 8.46
CA GLU A 48 5.49 -8.99 7.26
C GLU A 48 4.45 -8.90 6.13
N ARG A 49 3.16 -9.05 6.45
CA ARG A 49 2.06 -8.91 5.48
C ARG A 49 1.90 -7.47 5.00
N MET A 50 1.93 -6.52 5.93
CA MET A 50 1.83 -5.09 5.64
C MET A 50 2.96 -4.64 4.70
N TRP A 51 4.22 -5.01 4.97
CA TRP A 51 5.37 -4.61 4.15
C TRP A 51 5.33 -5.20 2.74
N ALA A 52 4.95 -6.47 2.59
CA ALA A 52 4.81 -7.09 1.28
C ALA A 52 3.76 -6.35 0.42
N ARG A 53 2.60 -6.02 1.02
CA ARG A 53 1.55 -5.24 0.38
C ARG A 53 2.02 -3.82 0.05
N ALA A 54 2.59 -3.11 1.01
CA ALA A 54 3.07 -1.74 0.85
C ALA A 54 4.14 -1.64 -0.24
N GLY A 55 5.10 -2.56 -0.28
CA GLY A 55 6.15 -2.58 -1.30
C GLY A 55 5.61 -2.82 -2.72
N THR A 56 4.50 -3.55 -2.85
CA THR A 56 3.82 -3.72 -4.14
C THR A 56 3.16 -2.41 -4.57
N TRP A 57 2.42 -1.76 -3.68
CA TRP A 57 1.75 -0.49 -3.97
C TRP A 57 2.70 0.68 -4.19
N ALA A 58 3.82 0.73 -3.47
CA ALA A 58 4.87 1.73 -3.67
C ALA A 58 5.38 1.70 -5.12
N LYS A 59 5.71 0.51 -5.65
CA LYS A 59 6.16 0.35 -7.04
C LYS A 59 5.10 0.75 -8.06
N ILE A 60 3.84 0.35 -7.84
CA ILE A 60 2.73 0.68 -8.73
C ILE A 60 2.52 2.20 -8.77
N THR A 61 2.48 2.84 -7.60
CA THR A 61 2.18 4.26 -7.48
C THR A 61 3.35 5.15 -7.88
N GLU A 62 4.59 4.72 -7.66
CA GLU A 62 5.81 5.35 -8.18
C GLU A 62 5.79 5.37 -9.71
N ALA A 63 5.64 4.21 -10.33
CA ALA A 63 5.62 4.11 -11.79
C ALA A 63 4.43 4.87 -12.40
N GLY A 64 3.27 4.86 -11.72
CA GLY A 64 2.11 5.67 -12.11
C GLY A 64 2.39 7.17 -12.03
N LEU A 65 3.03 7.63 -10.96
CA LEU A 65 3.36 9.03 -10.79
C LEU A 65 4.37 9.50 -11.85
N GLU A 66 5.42 8.72 -12.10
CA GLU A 66 6.44 9.00 -13.12
C GLU A 66 5.82 9.26 -14.49
N ARG A 67 4.84 8.43 -14.90
CA ARG A 67 4.09 8.63 -16.16
C ARG A 67 3.24 9.90 -16.13
N LEU A 68 2.55 10.17 -15.03
CA LEU A 68 1.66 11.32 -14.90
C LEU A 68 2.40 12.67 -14.90
N VAL A 69 3.63 12.70 -14.38
CA VAL A 69 4.47 13.92 -14.35
C VAL A 69 5.54 13.95 -15.45
N SER A 70 5.48 13.00 -16.39
CA SER A 70 6.35 12.91 -17.56
C SER A 70 6.28 14.19 -18.41
N PRO A 71 7.38 14.61 -19.06
CA PRO A 71 7.33 15.62 -20.11
C PRO A 71 6.42 15.27 -21.28
N ASP A 72 6.13 13.97 -21.49
CA ASP A 72 5.19 13.48 -22.48
C ASP A 72 3.93 12.89 -21.82
N PRO A 73 2.82 13.65 -21.72
CA PRO A 73 1.59 13.16 -21.10
C PRO A 73 0.87 12.08 -21.92
N ALA A 74 1.24 11.87 -23.20
CA ALA A 74 0.61 10.85 -24.03
C ALA A 74 0.96 9.42 -23.57
N GLU A 75 2.12 9.23 -22.92
CA GLU A 75 2.53 7.92 -22.39
C GLU A 75 1.57 7.39 -21.32
N ALA A 76 1.03 8.28 -20.47
CA ALA A 76 0.05 7.90 -19.46
C ALA A 76 -1.28 7.45 -20.08
N LEU A 77 -1.72 8.12 -21.15
CA LEU A 77 -2.94 7.77 -21.88
C LEU A 77 -2.77 6.45 -22.65
N ALA A 78 -1.65 6.27 -23.35
CA ALA A 78 -1.36 5.04 -24.07
C ALA A 78 -1.35 3.83 -23.13
N PHE A 79 -0.74 3.96 -21.94
CA PHE A 79 -0.78 2.89 -20.94
C PHE A 79 -2.20 2.61 -20.44
N PHE A 80 -3.03 3.64 -20.26
CA PHE A 80 -4.44 3.45 -19.85
C PHE A 80 -5.21 2.62 -20.88
N ASP A 81 -5.05 2.93 -22.17
CA ASP A 81 -5.71 2.19 -23.27
C ASP A 81 -5.26 0.72 -23.33
N GLU A 82 -4.01 0.42 -22.97
CA GLU A 82 -3.49 -0.96 -22.88
C GLU A 82 -4.14 -1.76 -21.73
N VAL A 83 -4.33 -1.14 -20.55
CA VAL A 83 -4.84 -1.83 -19.35
C VAL A 83 -6.36 -1.84 -19.26
N GLN A 84 -7.04 -0.95 -19.96
CA GLN A 84 -8.50 -0.84 -20.05
C GLN A 84 -8.93 -0.63 -21.51
N PRO A 85 -8.79 -1.66 -22.37
CA PRO A 85 -9.27 -1.57 -23.74
C PRO A 85 -10.79 -1.42 -23.76
N SER A 86 -11.28 -0.44 -24.52
CA SER A 86 -12.71 -0.17 -24.74
C SER A 86 -13.43 -1.29 -25.47
#